data_AF-T1ARV2-F1
#
_entry.id   AF-T1ARV2-F1
#
_cell.length_a   1.000
_cell.length_b   1.000
_cell.length_c   1.000
_cell.angle_alpha   90.00
_cell.angle_beta   90.00
_cell.angle_gamma   90.00
#
_symmetry.space_group_name_H-M   'P 1'
#
loop_
_entity.id
_entity.type
_entity.pdbx_description
1 polymer ?
#
loop_
_entity_poly.entity_id
_entity_poly.type
_entity_poly.pdbx_seq_one_letter_code
_entity_poly.pdbx_strand_id
1 'polypeptide(L)'
;MALSNFDRVGKALELLKAGVAPFVEREFKAKYGDHWASSVQDVLSDTRLGTGKSESLNDIAVLLVVMDRKWSEVFRLILGKTERSLVNELLAVRHRWAHQEPFSSDDAYRALDSAARLLTAVSASQAEDVEKMKMELLRVRFDEQARGEKRKSAGTAIETATGGQSQTLARGGDTASGRRERPLPASRIRRRSVAGTSG
;
A
#
# COMPACT_ATOMS: atom_id res chain seq x y z
N MET A 1 -2.30 -10.47 20.98
CA MET A 1 -1.41 -10.49 19.79
C MET A 1 -1.67 -9.23 18.99
N ALA A 2 -0.64 -8.58 18.45
CA ALA A 2 -0.85 -7.47 17.52
C ALA A 2 -1.51 -8.03 16.25
N LEU A 3 -2.60 -7.43 15.79
CA LEU A 3 -3.25 -7.82 14.53
C LEU A 3 -2.23 -7.71 13.38
N SER A 4 -2.25 -8.65 12.44
CA SER A 4 -1.46 -8.50 11.21
C SER A 4 -2.09 -7.45 10.30
N ASN A 5 -1.32 -6.91 9.35
CA ASN A 5 -1.85 -6.00 8.34
C ASN A 5 -2.96 -6.67 7.49
N PHE A 6 -2.80 -7.96 7.20
CA PHE A 6 -3.80 -8.75 6.51
C PHE A 6 -5.12 -8.82 7.31
N ASP A 7 -5.04 -9.07 8.62
CA ASP A 7 -6.22 -9.12 9.50
C ASP A 7 -6.90 -7.76 9.62
N ARG A 8 -6.13 -6.67 9.67
CA ARG A 8 -6.67 -5.29 9.69
C ARG A 8 -7.47 -5.01 8.43
N VAL A 9 -6.94 -5.37 7.26
CA VAL A 9 -7.63 -5.21 5.98
C VAL A 9 -8.89 -6.06 5.93
N GLY A 10 -8.83 -7.32 6.36
CA GLY A 10 -10.01 -8.20 6.43
C GLY A 10 -11.11 -7.61 7.33
N LYS A 11 -10.75 -7.11 8.52
CA LYS A 11 -11.70 -6.46 9.42
C LYS A 11 -12.29 -5.18 8.83
N ALA A 12 -11.50 -4.39 8.10
CA ALA A 12 -11.99 -3.21 7.40
C ALA A 12 -12.99 -3.58 6.29
N LEU A 13 -12.75 -4.65 5.53
CA LEU A 13 -13.66 -5.16 4.50
C LEU A 13 -15.00 -5.64 5.09
N GLU A 14 -14.97 -6.27 6.26
CA GLU A 14 -16.20 -6.67 6.97
C GLU A 14 -17.02 -5.47 7.45
N LEU A 15 -16.37 -4.45 8.02
CA LEU A 15 -17.04 -3.20 8.39
C LEU A 15 -17.57 -2.45 7.16
N LEU A 16 -16.82 -2.46 6.07
CA LEU A 16 -17.22 -1.89 4.80
C LEU A 16 -18.50 -2.56 4.29
N LYS A 17 -18.56 -3.89 4.29
CA LYS A 17 -19.78 -4.65 3.95
C LYS A 17 -20.96 -4.20 4.80
N ALA A 18 -20.79 -4.18 6.12
CA ALA A 18 -21.87 -3.85 7.05
C ALA A 18 -22.42 -2.43 6.86
N GLY A 19 -21.58 -1.47 6.47
CA GLY A 19 -22.00 -0.09 6.22
C GLY A 19 -22.56 0.13 4.80
N VAL A 20 -22.01 -0.54 3.79
CA VAL A 20 -22.39 -0.36 2.38
C VAL A 20 -23.65 -1.15 2.02
N ALA A 21 -23.88 -2.33 2.58
CA ALA A 21 -25.02 -3.17 2.22
C ALA A 21 -26.39 -2.46 2.42
N PRO A 22 -26.67 -1.81 3.57
CA PRO A 22 -27.94 -1.11 3.77
C PRO A 22 -28.11 0.09 2.84
N PHE A 23 -27.01 0.75 2.48
CA PHE A 23 -27.02 1.85 1.51
C PHE A 23 -27.42 1.34 0.12
N VAL A 24 -26.74 0.30 -0.38
CA VAL A 24 -27.03 -0.29 -1.69
C VAL A 24 -28.46 -0.76 -1.78
N GLU A 25 -28.95 -1.49 -0.76
CA GLU A 25 -30.33 -2.00 -0.73
C GLU A 25 -31.36 -0.86 -0.79
N ARG A 26 -31.15 0.22 -0.02
CA ARG A 26 -32.05 1.37 -0.01
C ARG A 26 -32.11 2.06 -1.37
N GLU A 27 -30.96 2.33 -2.00
CA GLU A 27 -30.93 3.02 -3.30
C GLU A 27 -31.50 2.16 -4.42
N PHE A 28 -31.27 0.85 -4.37
CA PHE A 28 -31.88 -0.08 -5.31
C PHE A 28 -33.40 -0.17 -5.16
N LYS A 29 -33.90 -0.25 -3.92
CA LYS A 29 -35.35 -0.19 -3.65
C LYS A 29 -35.97 1.12 -4.11
N ALA A 30 -35.29 2.25 -3.90
CA ALA A 30 -35.76 3.55 -4.36
C ALA A 30 -35.85 3.64 -5.89
N LYS A 31 -34.92 2.99 -6.61
CA LYS A 31 -34.88 3.03 -8.09
C LYS A 31 -35.79 2.00 -8.76
N TYR A 32 -35.80 0.77 -8.27
CA TYR A 32 -36.41 -0.39 -8.94
C TYR A 32 -37.67 -0.93 -8.23
N GLY A 33 -38.01 -0.41 -7.05
CA GLY A 33 -39.16 -0.89 -6.27
C GLY A 33 -39.01 -2.38 -5.94
N ASP A 34 -40.08 -3.15 -6.15
CA ASP A 34 -40.13 -4.58 -5.83
C ASP A 34 -39.19 -5.43 -6.70
N HIS A 35 -38.74 -4.92 -7.85
CA HIS A 35 -37.85 -5.65 -8.77
C HIS A 35 -36.36 -5.53 -8.43
N TRP A 36 -36.02 -4.82 -7.35
CA TRP A 36 -34.63 -4.54 -6.98
C TRP A 36 -33.75 -5.79 -6.87
N ALA A 37 -34.29 -6.89 -6.33
CA ALA A 37 -33.56 -8.14 -6.15
C ALA A 37 -33.24 -8.82 -7.51
N SER A 38 -34.15 -8.72 -8.48
CA SER A 38 -33.91 -9.21 -9.85
C SER A 38 -32.81 -8.40 -10.52
N SER A 39 -32.83 -7.07 -10.38
CA SER A 39 -31.79 -6.21 -10.97
C SER A 39 -30.39 -6.49 -10.41
N VAL A 40 -30.28 -6.89 -9.15
CA VAL A 40 -29.01 -7.35 -8.57
C VAL A 40 -28.58 -8.69 -9.19
N GLN A 41 -29.50 -9.64 -9.36
CA GLN A 41 -29.20 -10.94 -9.99
C GLN A 41 -28.76 -10.79 -11.45
N ASP A 42 -29.36 -9.86 -12.20
CA ASP A 42 -28.98 -9.59 -13.60
C ASP A 42 -27.50 -9.15 -13.68
N VAL A 43 -27.09 -8.21 -12.81
CA VAL A 43 -25.69 -7.73 -12.74
C VAL A 43 -24.71 -8.87 -12.41
N LEU A 44 -25.12 -9.79 -11.54
CA LEU A 44 -24.28 -10.92 -11.12
C LEU A 44 -24.15 -12.00 -12.18
N SER A 45 -25.23 -12.23 -12.93
CA SER A 45 -25.27 -13.15 -14.07
C SER A 45 -24.31 -12.67 -15.17
N ASP A 46 -24.33 -11.37 -15.47
CA ASP A 46 -23.41 -10.76 -16.44
C ASP A 46 -21.93 -10.84 -16.03
N THR A 47 -21.65 -10.82 -14.72
CA THR A 47 -20.26 -10.78 -14.21
C THR A 47 -19.67 -12.16 -13.92
N ARG A 48 -20.39 -13.26 -14.24
CA ARG A 48 -20.00 -14.65 -13.88
C ARG A 48 -19.79 -14.90 -12.36
N LEU A 49 -20.21 -13.95 -11.52
CA LEU A 49 -20.25 -14.09 -10.05
C LEU A 49 -21.48 -14.89 -9.59
N GLY A 50 -22.41 -15.20 -10.49
CA GLY A 50 -23.69 -15.86 -10.24
C GLY A 50 -23.69 -17.39 -10.05
N THR A 51 -22.55 -18.05 -9.82
CA THR A 51 -22.52 -19.50 -9.59
C THR A 51 -22.86 -19.93 -8.15
N GLY A 52 -23.10 -18.97 -7.24
CA GLY A 52 -23.48 -19.23 -5.85
C GLY A 52 -24.85 -18.66 -5.49
N LYS A 53 -25.79 -19.55 -5.16
CA LYS A 53 -27.18 -19.28 -4.75
C LYS A 53 -27.29 -18.21 -3.66
N SER A 54 -28.24 -17.28 -3.83
CA SER A 54 -29.04 -16.56 -2.81
C SER A 54 -28.36 -15.76 -1.67
N GLU A 55 -27.06 -15.87 -1.43
CA GLU A 55 -26.32 -15.07 -0.43
C GLU A 55 -25.43 -14.00 -1.07
N SER A 56 -25.69 -13.62 -2.31
CA SER A 56 -24.75 -12.81 -3.10
C SER A 56 -24.47 -11.43 -2.49
N LEU A 57 -25.41 -10.82 -1.77
CA LEU A 57 -25.20 -9.52 -1.10
C LEU A 57 -24.41 -9.60 0.21
N ASN A 58 -24.10 -10.81 0.70
CA ASN A 58 -23.26 -11.01 1.88
C ASN A 58 -21.75 -10.91 1.57
N ASP A 59 -21.36 -10.75 0.31
CA ASP A 59 -19.96 -10.53 -0.09
C ASP A 59 -19.73 -9.07 -0.47
N ILE A 60 -18.70 -8.46 0.12
CA ILE A 60 -18.29 -7.10 -0.21
C ILE A 60 -17.85 -6.95 -1.68
N ALA A 61 -17.28 -8.00 -2.32
CA ALA A 61 -16.97 -7.96 -3.74
C ALA A 61 -18.22 -7.71 -4.58
N VAL A 62 -19.29 -8.44 -4.27
CA VAL A 62 -20.57 -8.32 -4.98
C VAL A 62 -21.11 -6.91 -4.81
N LEU A 63 -21.17 -6.39 -3.58
CA LEU A 63 -21.64 -5.03 -3.33
C LEU A 63 -20.87 -3.98 -4.12
N LEU A 64 -19.53 -4.05 -4.11
CA LEU A 64 -18.70 -3.09 -4.84
C LEU A 64 -18.82 -3.22 -6.37
N VAL A 65 -18.95 -4.44 -6.90
CA VAL A 65 -19.21 -4.67 -8.33
C VAL A 65 -20.56 -4.09 -8.73
N VAL A 66 -21.60 -4.33 -7.94
CA VAL A 66 -22.95 -3.80 -8.17
C VAL A 66 -22.92 -2.27 -8.17
N MET A 67 -22.19 -1.66 -7.21
CA MET A 67 -22.00 -0.22 -7.18
C MET A 67 -21.33 0.33 -8.44
N ASP A 68 -20.23 -0.27 -8.90
CA ASP A 68 -19.54 0.21 -10.10
C ASP A 68 -20.38 0.03 -11.39
N ARG A 69 -21.07 -1.11 -11.53
CA ARG A 69 -21.90 -1.41 -12.71
C ARG A 69 -23.15 -0.54 -12.79
N LYS A 70 -23.81 -0.30 -11.66
CA LYS A 70 -25.02 0.52 -11.57
C LYS A 70 -24.74 1.95 -11.16
N TRP A 71 -23.49 2.40 -11.28
CA TRP A 71 -23.07 3.74 -10.89
C TRP A 71 -23.89 4.84 -11.55
N SER A 72 -23.92 4.85 -12.89
CA SER A 72 -24.61 5.90 -13.65
C SER A 72 -26.12 5.91 -13.45
N GLU A 73 -26.71 4.76 -13.11
CA GLU A 73 -28.15 4.54 -13.07
C GLU A 73 -28.75 4.77 -11.68
N VAL A 74 -28.01 4.39 -10.64
CA VAL A 74 -28.47 4.39 -9.23
C VAL A 74 -27.69 5.40 -8.39
N PHE A 75 -26.35 5.38 -8.44
CA PHE A 75 -25.52 6.06 -7.44
C PHE A 75 -25.04 7.46 -7.83
N ARG A 76 -25.01 7.78 -9.12
CA ARG A 76 -24.44 9.04 -9.65
C ARG A 76 -25.11 10.31 -9.11
N LEU A 77 -26.35 10.22 -8.63
CA LEU A 77 -27.07 11.36 -8.05
C LEU A 77 -26.66 11.64 -6.59
N ILE A 78 -26.03 10.67 -5.92
CA ILE A 78 -25.72 10.70 -4.48
C ILE A 78 -24.21 10.74 -4.26
N LEU A 79 -23.47 9.95 -5.05
CA LEU A 79 -22.02 9.79 -4.95
C LEU A 79 -21.34 10.36 -6.19
N GLY A 80 -20.22 11.04 -5.97
CA GLY A 80 -19.44 11.71 -7.01
C GLY A 80 -18.41 10.80 -7.68
N LYS A 81 -17.61 11.38 -8.57
CA LYS A 81 -16.56 10.64 -9.30
C LYS A 81 -15.49 10.06 -8.35
N THR A 82 -15.20 10.79 -7.27
CA THR A 82 -14.20 10.39 -6.27
C THR A 82 -14.58 9.06 -5.60
N GLU A 83 -15.84 8.93 -5.20
CA GLU A 83 -16.36 7.74 -4.53
C GLU A 83 -16.34 6.53 -5.48
N ARG A 84 -16.59 6.73 -6.78
CA ARG A 84 -16.43 5.67 -7.78
C ARG A 84 -14.99 5.18 -7.87
N SER A 85 -14.02 6.08 -7.79
CA SER A 85 -12.61 5.70 -7.75
C SER A 85 -12.28 4.91 -6.49
N LEU A 86 -12.84 5.28 -5.33
CA LEU A 86 -12.68 4.52 -4.09
C LEU A 86 -13.27 3.11 -4.19
N VAL A 87 -14.45 2.95 -4.80
CA VAL A 87 -15.06 1.62 -5.03
C VAL A 87 -14.13 0.71 -5.85
N ASN A 88 -13.56 1.23 -6.93
CA ASN A 88 -12.64 0.47 -7.78
C ASN A 88 -11.32 0.13 -7.07
N GLU A 89 -10.81 1.04 -6.24
CA GLU A 89 -9.64 0.77 -5.40
C GLU A 89 -9.93 -0.34 -4.37
N LEU A 90 -11.09 -0.29 -3.70
CA LEU A 90 -11.49 -1.28 -2.71
C LEU A 90 -11.77 -2.66 -3.34
N LEU A 91 -12.24 -2.71 -4.59
CA LEU A 91 -12.30 -3.95 -5.36
C LEU A 91 -10.92 -4.57 -5.53
N ALA A 92 -9.92 -3.77 -5.89
CA ALA A 92 -8.54 -4.25 -6.02
C ALA A 92 -7.98 -4.74 -4.67
N VAL A 93 -8.22 -4.00 -3.58
CA VAL A 93 -7.83 -4.41 -2.21
C VAL A 93 -8.48 -5.74 -1.83
N ARG A 94 -9.79 -5.89 -2.03
CA ARG A 94 -10.52 -7.14 -1.76
C ARG A 94 -9.97 -8.28 -2.60
N HIS A 95 -9.70 -8.06 -3.88
CA HIS A 95 -9.10 -9.07 -4.76
C HIS A 95 -7.77 -9.57 -4.19
N ARG A 96 -6.83 -8.67 -3.88
CA ARG A 96 -5.54 -9.00 -3.25
C ARG A 96 -5.71 -9.77 -1.93
N TRP A 97 -6.65 -9.33 -1.09
CA TRP A 97 -6.96 -9.98 0.18
C TRP A 97 -7.47 -11.42 0.00
N ALA A 98 -8.34 -11.65 -0.98
CA ALA A 98 -8.84 -13.00 -1.29
C ALA A 98 -7.78 -13.94 -1.87
N HIS A 99 -6.76 -13.39 -2.54
CA HIS A 99 -5.57 -14.14 -2.98
C HIS A 99 -4.51 -14.31 -1.88
N GLN A 100 -4.80 -13.91 -0.64
CA GLN A 100 -3.89 -13.98 0.50
C GLN A 100 -2.55 -13.26 0.25
N GLU A 101 -2.57 -12.20 -0.56
CA GLU A 101 -1.38 -11.40 -0.81
C GLU A 101 -0.92 -10.66 0.46
N PRO A 102 0.40 -10.49 0.65
CA PRO A 102 0.91 -9.72 1.77
C PRO A 102 0.56 -8.23 1.61
N PHE A 103 0.16 -7.61 2.73
CA PHE A 103 -0.08 -6.17 2.82
C PHE A 103 1.04 -5.49 3.59
N SER A 104 1.71 -4.53 2.94
CA SER A 104 2.59 -3.60 3.66
C SER A 104 1.77 -2.71 4.59
N SER A 105 2.43 -2.03 5.53
CA SER A 105 1.73 -1.08 6.42
C SER A 105 1.15 0.10 5.65
N ASP A 106 1.78 0.52 4.55
CA ASP A 106 1.26 1.57 3.67
C ASP A 106 0.05 1.08 2.87
N ASP A 107 0.07 -0.15 2.34
CA ASP A 107 -1.09 -0.76 1.67
C ASP A 107 -2.28 -0.88 2.63
N ALA A 108 -2.04 -1.37 3.85
CA ALA A 108 -3.08 -1.53 4.85
C ALA A 108 -3.67 -0.17 5.25
N TYR A 109 -2.82 0.84 5.46
CA TYR A 109 -3.26 2.20 5.74
C TYR A 109 -4.12 2.75 4.60
N ARG A 110 -3.69 2.57 3.35
CA ARG A 110 -4.44 3.03 2.18
C ARG A 110 -5.79 2.33 2.07
N ALA A 111 -5.85 1.02 2.28
CA ALA A 111 -7.09 0.26 2.29
C ALA A 111 -8.06 0.76 3.38
N LEU A 112 -7.56 0.99 4.59
CA LEU A 112 -8.34 1.53 5.72
C LEU A 112 -8.87 2.94 5.41
N ASP A 113 -8.03 3.83 4.85
CA ASP A 113 -8.44 5.19 4.49
C ASP A 113 -9.52 5.20 3.42
N SER A 114 -9.35 4.39 2.36
CA SER A 114 -10.34 4.29 1.28
C SER A 114 -11.67 3.72 1.78
N ALA A 115 -11.64 2.73 2.67
CA ALA A 115 -12.84 2.19 3.30
C ALA A 115 -13.54 3.23 4.18
N ALA A 116 -12.79 3.96 5.02
CA ALA A 116 -13.33 5.01 5.89
C ALA A 116 -13.99 6.14 5.08
N ARG A 117 -13.36 6.59 3.99
CA ARG A 117 -13.89 7.62 3.10
C ARG A 117 -15.17 7.18 2.42
N LEU A 118 -15.22 5.96 1.90
CA LEU A 118 -16.44 5.44 1.26
C LEU A 118 -17.57 5.29 2.29
N LEU A 119 -17.28 4.75 3.48
CA LEU A 119 -18.26 4.64 4.57
C LEU A 119 -18.79 6.01 5.01
N THR A 120 -17.92 7.01 5.09
CA THR A 120 -18.32 8.39 5.41
C THR A 120 -19.23 8.97 4.33
N ALA A 121 -18.90 8.75 3.05
CA ALA A 121 -19.71 9.22 1.93
C ALA A 121 -21.13 8.62 1.92
N VAL A 122 -21.30 7.39 2.39
CA VAL A 122 -22.61 6.73 2.53
C VAL A 122 -23.25 6.94 3.91
N SER A 123 -22.66 7.77 4.77
CA SER A 123 -23.12 8.06 6.14
C SER A 123 -23.27 6.81 7.02
N ALA A 124 -22.36 5.85 6.88
CA ALA A 124 -22.33 4.62 7.67
C ALA A 124 -21.54 4.81 8.98
N SER A 125 -22.10 4.38 10.12
CA SER A 125 -21.47 4.51 11.44
C SER A 125 -20.17 3.72 11.58
N GLN A 126 -20.01 2.66 10.78
CA GLN A 126 -18.79 1.86 10.72
C GLN A 126 -17.55 2.66 10.30
N ALA A 127 -17.72 3.85 9.70
CA ALA A 127 -16.63 4.75 9.38
C ALA A 127 -15.75 5.06 10.60
N GLU A 128 -16.35 5.27 11.78
CA GLU A 128 -15.62 5.60 13.00
C GLU A 128 -14.71 4.46 13.46
N ASP A 129 -15.17 3.21 13.34
CA ASP A 129 -14.39 2.05 13.76
C ASP A 129 -13.24 1.77 12.80
N VAL A 130 -13.43 2.00 11.49
CA VAL A 130 -12.34 1.96 10.51
C VAL A 130 -11.32 3.07 10.79
N GLU A 131 -11.78 4.26 11.14
CA GLU A 131 -10.89 5.39 11.47
C GLU A 131 -10.05 5.11 12.72
N LYS A 132 -10.64 4.51 13.76
CA LYS A 132 -9.90 4.06 14.96
C LYS A 132 -8.82 3.04 14.60
N MET A 133 -9.13 2.05 13.76
CA MET A 133 -8.14 1.06 13.30
C MET A 133 -7.01 1.70 12.49
N LYS A 134 -7.33 2.70 11.66
CA LYS A 134 -6.35 3.48 10.91
C LYS A 134 -5.39 4.23 11.83
N MET A 135 -5.92 4.88 12.88
CA MET A 135 -5.10 5.58 13.88
C MET A 135 -4.23 4.62 14.71
N GLU A 136 -4.76 3.45 15.06
CA GLU A 136 -3.99 2.42 15.77
C GLU A 136 -2.82 1.91 14.92
N LEU A 137 -3.02 1.68 13.62
CA LEU A 137 -1.96 1.28 12.70
C LEU A 137 -0.84 2.33 12.63
N LEU A 138 -1.19 3.61 12.55
CA LEU A 138 -0.21 4.70 12.56
C LEU A 138 0.60 4.71 13.86
N ARG A 139 -0.07 4.55 15.01
CA ARG A 139 0.59 4.49 16.31
C ARG A 139 1.61 3.36 16.38
N VAL A 140 1.22 2.15 15.94
CA VAL A 140 2.14 0.99 15.91
C VAL A 140 3.34 1.28 15.01
N ARG A 141 3.13 1.85 13.83
CA ARG A 141 4.21 2.19 12.89
C ARG A 141 5.19 3.21 13.49
N PHE A 142 4.69 4.23 14.18
CA PHE A 142 5.55 5.23 14.83
C PHE A 142 6.36 4.62 15.98
N ASP A 143 5.75 3.76 16.78
CA ASP A 143 6.46 3.06 17.87
C ASP A 143 7.56 2.12 17.34
N GLU A 144 7.29 1.43 16.22
CA GLU A 144 8.27 0.59 15.52
C GLU A 144 9.42 1.41 14.95
N GLN A 145 9.14 2.55 14.32
CA GLN A 145 10.15 3.45 13.78
C GLN A 145 11.04 4.02 14.90
N ALA A 146 10.45 4.50 15.99
CA ALA A 146 11.19 5.04 17.14
C ALA A 146 12.11 3.98 17.78
N ARG A 147 11.68 2.72 17.85
CA ARG A 147 12.52 1.61 18.31
C ARG A 147 13.65 1.29 17.33
N GLY A 148 13.37 1.35 16.03
CA GLY A 148 14.37 1.16 14.97
C GLY A 148 15.46 2.23 15.01
N GLU A 149 15.09 3.50 15.17
CA GLU A 149 16.03 4.63 15.30
C GLU A 149 16.89 4.53 16.57
N LYS A 150 16.29 4.14 17.71
CA LYS A 150 17.03 3.88 18.96
C LYS A 150 18.04 2.74 18.82
N ARG A 151 17.68 1.66 18.10
CA ARG A 151 18.61 0.54 17.82
C ARG A 151 19.74 0.94 16.87
N LYS A 152 19.44 1.72 15.83
CA LYS A 152 20.44 2.21 14.87
C LYS A 152 21.46 3.15 15.54
N SER A 153 20.98 4.12 16.33
CA SER A 153 21.85 5.04 17.07
C SER A 153 22.72 4.33 18.11
N ALA A 154 22.19 3.31 18.80
CA ALA A 154 22.98 2.47 19.70
C ALA A 154 24.04 1.63 18.95
N GLY A 155 23.72 1.10 17.76
CA GLY A 155 24.68 0.36 16.93
C GLY A 155 25.83 1.22 16.41
N THR A 156 25.53 2.44 15.94
CA THR A 156 26.57 3.38 15.46
C THR A 156 27.53 3.80 16.58
N ALA A 157 27.04 3.94 17.82
CA ALA A 157 27.87 4.27 18.98
C ALA A 157 28.84 3.14 19.38
N ILE A 158 28.47 1.88 19.14
CA ILE A 158 29.33 0.72 19.44
C ILE A 158 30.42 0.56 18.37
N GLU A 159 30.12 0.82 17.10
CA GLU A 159 31.12 0.79 16.02
C GLU A 159 32.17 1.89 16.16
N THR A 160 31.78 3.09 16.62
CA THR A 160 32.74 4.18 16.89
C THR A 160 33.65 3.91 18.09
N ALA A 161 33.18 3.16 19.09
CA ALA A 161 33.98 2.81 20.26
C ALA A 161 35.07 1.75 19.97
N THR A 162 34.93 0.97 18.89
CA THR A 162 35.85 -0.13 18.56
C THR A 162 36.94 0.26 17.55
N GLY A 163 36.81 1.41 16.87
CA GLY A 163 37.81 1.90 15.89
C GLY A 163 38.97 2.72 16.47
N GLY A 164 39.03 2.88 17.80
CA GLY A 164 39.87 3.87 18.47
C GLY A 164 41.03 3.32 19.30
N GLN A 165 41.65 2.18 18.95
CA GLN A 165 42.94 1.79 19.55
C GLN A 165 43.89 1.17 18.51
N SER A 166 44.78 2.00 17.98
CA SER A 166 46.14 1.58 17.63
C SER A 166 47.09 2.71 18.00
N GLN A 167 47.81 2.45 19.09
CA GLN A 167 48.79 3.33 19.71
C GLN A 167 49.97 3.61 18.80
N THR A 168 50.37 4.87 18.85
CA THR A 168 51.63 5.49 18.44
C THR A 168 52.83 4.81 19.10
N LEU A 169 53.85 4.44 18.32
CA LEU A 169 55.23 4.29 18.78
C LEU A 169 56.14 5.08 17.84
N ALA A 170 56.57 6.24 18.32
CA ALA A 170 57.54 7.09 17.66
C ALA A 170 58.95 6.50 17.79
N ARG A 171 59.75 6.56 16.72
CA ARG A 171 61.22 6.52 16.82
C ARG A 171 61.87 7.29 15.67
N GLY A 172 62.45 8.44 16.03
CA GLY A 172 63.74 8.98 15.56
C GLY A 172 63.91 9.25 14.07
N GLY A 173 64.06 10.53 13.73
CA GLY A 173 64.61 10.94 12.44
C GLY A 173 66.11 10.66 12.31
N ASP A 174 66.59 10.54 11.07
CA ASP A 174 67.71 11.36 10.60
C ASP A 174 67.79 11.33 9.06
N THR A 175 68.27 12.43 8.50
CA THR A 175 68.50 12.71 7.09
C THR A 175 69.83 12.13 6.58
N ALA A 176 69.85 11.44 5.44
CA ALA A 176 71.04 11.38 4.57
C ALA A 176 70.74 10.86 3.14
N SER A 177 70.83 11.80 2.19
CA SER A 177 71.41 11.73 0.84
C SER A 177 71.72 10.35 0.22
N GLY A 178 71.16 10.09 -0.97
CA GLY A 178 71.47 8.91 -1.78
C GLY A 178 70.98 9.00 -3.23
N ARG A 179 71.50 9.97 -3.97
CA ARG A 179 71.52 10.10 -5.43
C ARG A 179 71.61 8.73 -6.15
N ARG A 180 70.65 8.37 -7.03
CA ARG A 180 70.90 7.58 -8.26
C ARG A 180 69.97 7.99 -9.39
N GLU A 181 70.53 7.86 -10.58
CA GLU A 181 70.25 8.59 -11.81
C GLU A 181 69.03 8.08 -12.60
N ARG A 182 68.50 8.97 -13.47
CA ARG A 182 67.55 8.64 -14.54
C ARG A 182 68.22 7.77 -15.60
N PRO A 183 67.42 7.09 -16.44
CA PRO A 183 67.17 7.70 -17.76
C PRO A 183 65.71 7.56 -18.26
N LEU A 184 65.22 8.61 -18.92
CA LEU A 184 64.18 8.56 -19.97
C LEU A 184 64.91 8.59 -21.34
N PRO A 185 64.27 8.55 -22.53
CA PRO A 185 62.84 8.33 -22.87
C PRO A 185 62.63 7.35 -24.05
N ALA A 186 61.39 6.92 -24.29
CA ALA A 186 60.92 6.69 -25.68
C ALA A 186 59.42 6.93 -25.81
N SER A 187 59.13 7.91 -26.65
CA SER A 187 57.85 8.49 -27.07
C SER A 187 57.02 7.60 -28.01
N ARG A 188 55.77 8.07 -28.26
CA ARG A 188 54.87 7.85 -29.42
C ARG A 188 53.83 6.72 -29.21
N ILE A 189 52.57 6.78 -29.66
CA ILE A 189 51.79 7.72 -30.49
C ILE A 189 50.31 7.26 -30.46
N ARG A 190 49.34 8.20 -30.46
CA ARG A 190 47.98 8.22 -31.08
C ARG A 190 46.99 7.06 -30.81
N ARG A 191 45.67 7.15 -30.99
CA ARG A 191 44.60 8.13 -31.25
C ARG A 191 43.31 7.34 -30.93
N ARG A 192 42.35 7.90 -30.18
CA ARG A 192 41.15 8.61 -30.65
C ARG A 192 40.17 7.75 -31.50
N SER A 193 38.96 7.61 -30.95
CA SER A 193 37.64 7.62 -31.60
C SER A 193 37.23 6.44 -32.47
N VAL A 194 36.20 5.72 -32.02
CA VAL A 194 35.30 4.97 -32.89
C VAL A 194 33.86 5.37 -32.54
N ALA A 195 33.22 6.07 -33.47
CA ALA A 195 31.78 6.16 -33.60
C ALA A 195 31.37 5.09 -34.61
N GLY A 196 30.30 4.36 -34.35
CA GLY A 196 29.79 3.29 -35.21
C GLY A 196 28.27 3.26 -35.18
N THR A 197 27.68 3.86 -36.20
CA THR A 197 26.27 3.82 -36.58
C THR A 197 25.90 2.43 -37.10
N SER A 198 24.71 1.95 -36.79
CA SER A 198 23.99 0.88 -37.51
C SER A 198 22.51 1.26 -37.37
N GLY A 199 21.71 1.38 -38.42
CA GLY A 199 21.61 0.48 -39.56
C GLY A 199 20.31 -0.28 -39.38
#